data_AF-A0A6L5QX56-F1
#
_entry.id   AF-A0A6L5QX56-F1
#
_cell.length_a   1.000
_cell.length_b   1.000
_cell.length_c   1.000
_cell.angle_alpha   90.00
_cell.angle_beta   90.00
_cell.angle_gamma   90.00
#
_symmetry.space_group_name_H-M   'P 1'
#
loop_
_entity.id
_entity.type
_entity.pdbx_description
1 polymer ?
#
loop_
_entity_poly.entity_id
_entity_poly.type
_entity_poly.pdbx_seq_one_letter_code
_entity_poly.pdbx_strand_id
1 'polypeptide(L)'
;MTDSTHLDHLAHSRRADARGSSRYDRAFARKIDTDGLGRAIECPAPSLLADYVLEVLAEGRTLLRRGALIVDSTGEPIASTDALLARIHGLLEALPERPDAAEPYRDIRLLMATGSTYRAVYVRQVYDAARASLPAYRAPRRAREERAPARTSTERARATRARHRAAEVGSARSWLLMLLDDEESAARPGNRLDAASLYASAASSIEEYEGDLLDDADEDGPRWRVPGKRTFYAVADHVLGARTRTARARLYIIPAEPNRDPFVVPADPTTREDPAS
;
A
#
# COMPACT_ATOMS: atom_id res chain seq x y z
N MET A 1 -39.91 12.58 -2.79
CA MET A 1 -41.04 11.68 -2.52
C MET A 1 -40.51 10.27 -2.73
N THR A 2 -40.16 9.57 -1.65
CA THR A 2 -39.80 8.15 -1.73
C THR A 2 -41.00 7.37 -2.26
N ASP A 3 -40.78 6.50 -3.24
CA ASP A 3 -41.85 5.76 -3.89
C ASP A 3 -42.54 4.85 -2.84
N SER A 4 -43.86 5.01 -2.66
CA SER A 4 -44.67 4.24 -1.68
C SER A 4 -44.45 2.74 -1.84
N THR A 5 -44.15 2.33 -3.07
CA THR A 5 -44.02 0.94 -3.53
C THR A 5 -43.00 0.12 -2.72
N HIS A 6 -41.85 0.69 -2.36
CA HIS A 6 -40.81 -0.07 -1.62
C HIS A 6 -41.18 -0.26 -0.15
N LEU A 7 -41.78 0.77 0.47
CA LEU A 7 -42.31 0.67 1.83
C LEU A 7 -43.49 -0.30 1.91
N ASP A 8 -44.34 -0.34 0.88
CA ASP A 8 -45.42 -1.32 0.77
C ASP A 8 -44.88 -2.74 0.63
N HIS A 9 -43.85 -2.95 -0.19
CA HIS A 9 -43.21 -4.26 -0.32
C HIS A 9 -42.58 -4.72 0.99
N LEU A 10 -41.90 -3.81 1.72
CA LEU A 10 -41.33 -4.11 3.02
C LEU A 10 -42.42 -4.44 4.05
N ALA A 11 -43.51 -3.67 4.09
CA ALA A 11 -44.62 -3.87 5.02
C ALA A 11 -45.34 -5.20 4.80
N HIS A 12 -45.41 -5.71 3.57
CA HIS A 12 -46.07 -6.98 3.24
C HIS A 12 -45.10 -8.16 3.11
N SER A 13 -43.81 -7.94 3.37
CA SER A 13 -42.81 -9.00 3.31
C SER A 13 -43.13 -10.09 4.33
N ARG A 14 -43.31 -11.31 3.83
CA ARG A 14 -43.49 -12.50 4.67
C ARG A 14 -42.13 -13.00 5.16
N ARG A 15 -42.14 -13.81 6.21
CA ARG A 15 -40.94 -14.51 6.69
C ARG A 15 -40.18 -15.10 5.51
N ALA A 16 -38.94 -14.64 5.33
CA ALA A 16 -38.11 -15.11 4.24
C ALA A 16 -37.78 -16.58 4.46
N ASP A 17 -38.04 -17.41 3.45
CA ASP A 17 -37.58 -18.80 3.48
C ASP A 17 -36.06 -18.80 3.64
N ALA A 18 -35.55 -19.49 4.67
CA ALA A 18 -34.15 -19.51 5.06
C ALA A 18 -33.16 -20.14 4.04
N ARG A 19 -33.58 -20.29 2.77
CA ARG A 19 -32.84 -20.99 1.71
C ARG A 19 -31.82 -20.10 0.99
N GLY A 20 -31.64 -18.85 1.40
CA GLY A 20 -30.58 -17.97 0.90
C GLY A 20 -29.19 -18.54 1.17
N SER A 21 -28.36 -18.64 0.13
CA SER A 21 -26.96 -19.08 0.23
C SER A 21 -26.06 -17.99 0.84
N SER A 22 -26.40 -16.71 0.65
CA SER A 22 -25.72 -15.59 1.28
C SER A 22 -26.21 -15.35 2.71
N ARG A 23 -25.31 -14.89 3.58
CA ARG A 23 -25.65 -14.45 4.93
C ARG A 23 -26.61 -13.25 4.94
N TYR A 24 -26.67 -12.48 3.86
CA TYR A 24 -27.54 -11.30 3.73
C TYR A 24 -28.96 -11.62 3.27
N ASP A 25 -29.18 -12.83 2.75
CA ASP A 25 -30.48 -13.28 2.24
C ASP A 25 -31.30 -14.02 3.32
N ARG A 26 -30.74 -14.16 4.53
CA ARG A 26 -31.40 -14.82 5.65
C ARG A 26 -32.03 -13.78 6.56
N ALA A 27 -33.19 -14.11 7.11
CA ALA A 27 -33.84 -13.31 8.14
C ALA A 27 -32.89 -13.11 9.35
N PHE A 28 -32.92 -11.92 9.92
CA PHE A 28 -32.16 -11.60 11.12
C PHE A 28 -33.01 -11.94 12.35
N ALA A 29 -32.83 -13.17 12.84
CA ALA A 29 -33.54 -13.66 14.02
C ALA A 29 -32.66 -13.55 15.27
N ARG A 30 -33.14 -12.87 16.32
CA ARG A 30 -32.43 -12.72 17.61
C ARG A 30 -33.42 -12.66 18.77
N LYS A 31 -32.94 -12.97 19.97
CA LYS A 31 -33.67 -12.69 21.21
C LYS A 31 -33.15 -11.37 21.77
N ILE A 32 -34.00 -10.35 21.80
CA ILE A 32 -33.71 -9.06 22.43
C ILE A 32 -34.28 -9.04 23.84
N ASP A 33 -33.61 -8.35 24.75
CA ASP A 33 -34.16 -8.08 26.08
C ASP A 33 -34.98 -6.78 26.00
N THR A 34 -36.24 -6.83 26.39
CA THR A 34 -37.13 -5.67 26.47
C THR A 34 -37.73 -5.67 27.87
N ASP A 35 -37.31 -4.73 28.71
CA ASP A 35 -37.77 -4.59 30.10
C ASP A 35 -37.55 -5.86 30.97
N GLY A 36 -36.47 -6.60 30.72
CA GLY A 36 -36.15 -7.86 31.42
C GLY A 36 -36.89 -9.08 30.87
N LEU A 37 -37.78 -8.89 29.88
CA LEU A 37 -38.49 -9.94 29.18
C LEU A 37 -37.82 -10.17 27.82
N GLY A 38 -37.07 -11.27 27.72
CA GLY A 38 -36.43 -11.67 26.48
C GLY A 38 -37.46 -12.03 25.40
N ARG A 39 -37.59 -11.19 24.37
CA ARG A 39 -38.49 -11.36 23.22
C ARG A 39 -37.71 -11.80 21.99
N ALA A 40 -38.22 -12.80 21.28
CA ALA A 40 -37.69 -13.15 19.97
C ALA A 40 -38.18 -12.14 18.93
N ILE A 41 -37.28 -11.67 18.09
CA ILE A 41 -37.56 -10.84 16.91
C ILE A 41 -37.00 -11.52 15.67
N GLU A 42 -37.65 -11.27 14.54
CA GLU A 42 -37.24 -11.74 13.23
C GLU A 42 -37.39 -10.62 12.21
N CYS A 43 -36.31 -9.84 12.06
CA CYS A 43 -36.26 -8.79 11.06
C CYS A 43 -36.08 -9.42 9.65
N PRO A 44 -36.56 -8.76 8.59
CA PRO A 44 -36.38 -9.25 7.22
C PRO A 44 -34.89 -9.33 6.86
N ALA A 45 -34.61 -10.07 5.79
CA ALA A 45 -33.26 -10.22 5.29
C ALA A 45 -32.62 -8.85 4.98
N PRO A 46 -31.35 -8.61 5.37
CA PRO A 46 -30.66 -7.36 5.05
C PRO A 46 -30.69 -6.96 3.56
N SER A 47 -30.70 -7.94 2.65
CA SER A 47 -30.82 -7.68 1.21
C SER A 47 -32.16 -7.08 0.80
N LEU A 48 -33.25 -7.35 1.52
CA LEU A 48 -34.56 -6.74 1.24
C LEU A 48 -34.56 -5.23 1.58
N LEU A 49 -33.89 -4.85 2.68
CA LEU A 49 -33.75 -3.44 3.07
C LEU A 49 -32.71 -2.70 2.25
N ALA A 50 -31.74 -3.42 1.69
CA ALA A 50 -30.69 -2.84 0.86
C ALA A 50 -31.26 -2.02 -0.30
N ASP A 51 -32.26 -2.54 -1.00
CA ASP A 51 -32.87 -1.87 -2.15
C ASP A 51 -33.55 -0.56 -1.75
N TYR A 52 -34.35 -0.59 -0.67
CA TYR A 52 -34.97 0.62 -0.10
C TYR A 52 -33.92 1.67 0.32
N VAL A 53 -32.86 1.24 1.00
CA VAL A 53 -31.78 2.13 1.42
C VAL A 53 -31.06 2.72 0.21
N LEU A 54 -30.77 1.92 -0.81
CA LEU A 54 -30.08 2.39 -2.01
C LEU A 54 -30.91 3.42 -2.79
N GLU A 55 -32.24 3.24 -2.89
CA GLU A 55 -33.13 4.22 -3.50
C GLU A 55 -33.02 5.58 -2.78
N VAL A 56 -33.06 5.57 -1.45
CA VAL A 56 -32.96 6.78 -0.64
C VAL A 56 -31.57 7.41 -0.68
N LEU A 57 -30.51 6.60 -0.69
CA LEU A 57 -29.12 7.08 -0.78
C LEU A 57 -28.77 7.60 -2.17
N ALA A 58 -29.39 7.05 -3.22
CA ALA A 58 -29.09 7.40 -4.58
C ALA A 58 -29.43 8.87 -4.87
N GLU A 59 -30.53 9.44 -4.38
CA GLU A 59 -30.88 10.87 -4.59
C GLU A 59 -30.69 11.35 -6.06
N GLY A 60 -30.90 10.48 -7.05
CA GLY A 60 -30.68 10.77 -8.48
C GLY A 60 -29.23 10.63 -9.00
N ARG A 61 -28.28 10.16 -8.19
CA ARG A 61 -26.89 9.88 -8.56
C ARG A 61 -26.63 8.37 -8.66
N THR A 62 -25.72 7.99 -9.57
CA THR A 62 -25.32 6.60 -9.77
C THR A 62 -24.42 6.15 -8.64
N LEU A 63 -24.82 5.10 -7.93
CA LEU A 63 -24.04 4.49 -6.86
C LEU A 63 -23.24 3.29 -7.39
N LEU A 64 -22.00 3.16 -6.94
CA LEU A 64 -21.07 2.10 -7.31
C LEU A 64 -20.33 1.60 -6.06
N ARG A 65 -19.79 0.39 -6.13
CA ARG A 65 -18.95 -0.19 -5.06
C ARG A 65 -17.47 -0.06 -5.39
N ARG A 66 -16.68 0.47 -4.46
CA ARG A 66 -15.21 0.46 -4.51
C ARG A 66 -14.65 -0.10 -3.19
N GLY A 67 -14.26 -1.36 -3.18
CA GLY A 67 -13.81 -2.04 -1.97
C GLY A 67 -14.89 -1.99 -0.87
N ALA A 68 -14.55 -1.42 0.29
CA ALA A 68 -15.45 -1.25 1.44
C ALA A 68 -16.39 -0.03 1.34
N LEU A 69 -16.29 0.76 0.27
CA LEU A 69 -16.97 2.05 0.14
C LEU A 69 -18.09 1.99 -0.93
N ILE A 70 -19.10 2.83 -0.71
CA ILE A 70 -20.07 3.25 -1.73
C ILE A 70 -19.57 4.58 -2.30
N VAL A 71 -19.40 4.61 -3.62
CA VAL A 71 -18.87 5.76 -4.35
C VAL A 71 -19.85 6.20 -5.43
N ASP A 72 -19.70 7.43 -5.91
CA ASP A 72 -20.44 7.91 -7.07
C ASP A 72 -19.78 7.52 -8.41
N SER A 73 -20.27 8.06 -9.52
CA SER A 73 -19.73 7.83 -10.87
C SER A 73 -18.31 8.36 -11.07
N THR A 74 -17.86 9.32 -10.24
CA THR A 74 -16.49 9.85 -10.26
C THR A 74 -15.53 8.93 -9.52
N GLY A 75 -16.04 8.10 -8.61
CA GLY A 75 -15.26 7.21 -7.75
C GLY A 75 -14.94 7.78 -6.37
N GLU A 76 -15.54 8.93 -6.06
CA GLU A 76 -15.46 9.58 -4.75
C GLU A 76 -16.50 8.99 -3.79
N PRO A 77 -16.16 8.78 -2.50
CA PRO A 77 -17.12 8.31 -1.51
C PRO A 77 -18.28 9.30 -1.36
N ILE A 78 -19.52 8.80 -1.39
CA ILE A 78 -20.69 9.67 -1.22
C ILE A 78 -20.79 10.25 0.20
N ALA A 79 -20.18 9.58 1.18
CA ALA A 79 -20.01 9.98 2.57
C ALA A 79 -19.04 9.00 3.27
N SER A 80 -18.63 9.28 4.51
CA SER A 80 -17.92 8.31 5.33
C SER A 80 -18.81 7.12 5.68
N THR A 81 -18.22 5.94 5.93
CA THR A 81 -18.97 4.75 6.34
C THR A 81 -19.81 4.99 7.58
N ASP A 82 -19.29 5.71 8.57
CA ASP A 82 -20.02 6.01 9.81
C ASP A 82 -21.21 6.94 9.57
N ALA A 83 -21.07 7.93 8.69
CA ALA A 83 -22.17 8.80 8.29
C ALA A 83 -23.26 8.02 7.53
N LEU A 84 -22.87 7.07 6.67
CA LEU A 84 -23.84 6.20 6.00
C LEU A 84 -24.55 5.26 6.97
N LEU A 85 -23.85 4.68 7.94
CA LEU A 85 -24.47 3.83 8.97
C LEU A 85 -25.45 4.64 9.84
N ALA A 86 -25.07 5.85 10.25
CA ALA A 86 -25.95 6.75 10.99
C ALA A 86 -27.19 7.15 10.18
N ARG A 87 -27.01 7.40 8.87
CA ARG A 87 -28.12 7.70 7.96
C ARG A 87 -29.06 6.51 7.80
N ILE A 88 -28.53 5.29 7.60
CA ILE A 88 -29.34 4.07 7.52
C ILE A 88 -30.11 3.84 8.83
N HIS A 89 -29.46 4.03 9.98
CA HIS A 89 -30.13 3.97 11.27
C HIS A 89 -31.31 4.94 11.34
N GLY A 90 -31.09 6.21 10.99
CA GLY A 90 -32.16 7.23 10.99
C GLY A 90 -33.33 6.88 10.05
N LEU A 91 -33.04 6.26 8.89
CA LEU A 91 -34.09 5.79 7.98
C LEU A 91 -34.94 4.66 8.57
N LEU A 92 -34.29 3.69 9.24
CA LEU A 92 -35.01 2.57 9.86
C LEU A 92 -35.78 3.00 11.12
N GLU A 93 -35.25 3.97 11.86
CA GLU A 93 -35.93 4.58 13.02
C GLU A 93 -37.16 5.40 12.60
N ALA A 94 -37.08 6.09 11.45
CA ALA A 94 -38.16 6.87 10.88
C ALA A 94 -39.22 6.05 10.12
N LEU A 95 -39.19 4.71 10.18
CA LEU A 95 -40.20 3.88 9.53
C LEU A 95 -41.60 4.16 10.10
N PRO A 96 -42.59 4.44 9.23
CA PRO A 96 -43.92 4.84 9.67
C PRO A 96 -44.64 3.73 10.46
N GLU A 97 -45.56 4.14 11.33
CA GLU A 97 -46.47 3.18 11.94
C GLU A 97 -47.46 2.64 10.92
N ARG A 98 -47.53 1.31 10.82
CA ARG A 98 -48.41 0.60 9.90
C ARG A 98 -49.15 -0.54 10.61
N PRO A 99 -50.44 -0.37 10.92
CA PRO A 99 -51.21 -1.41 11.61
C PRO A 99 -51.47 -2.64 10.72
N ASP A 100 -51.36 -2.48 9.40
CA ASP A 100 -51.48 -3.52 8.36
C ASP A 100 -50.18 -4.28 8.10
N ALA A 101 -49.02 -3.76 8.54
CA ALA A 101 -47.73 -4.36 8.24
C ALA A 101 -47.53 -5.73 8.91
N ALA A 102 -46.82 -6.62 8.23
CA ALA A 102 -46.43 -7.94 8.70
C ALA A 102 -45.46 -7.88 9.89
N GLU A 103 -45.33 -9.01 10.59
CA GLU A 103 -44.48 -9.15 11.78
C GLU A 103 -43.02 -8.68 11.57
N PRO A 104 -42.33 -9.03 10.46
CA PRO A 104 -40.93 -8.61 10.27
C PRO A 104 -40.74 -7.09 10.23
N TYR A 105 -41.71 -6.35 9.68
CA TYR A 105 -41.70 -4.89 9.67
C TYR A 105 -41.82 -4.32 11.10
N ARG A 106 -42.74 -4.88 11.89
CA ARG A 106 -42.94 -4.48 13.30
C ARG A 106 -41.71 -4.79 14.14
N ASP A 107 -41.05 -5.91 13.86
CA ASP A 107 -39.82 -6.33 14.54
C ASP A 107 -38.63 -5.42 14.22
N ILE A 108 -38.52 -4.85 13.01
CA ILE A 108 -37.53 -3.79 12.73
C ILE A 108 -37.79 -2.58 13.63
N ARG A 109 -39.03 -2.08 13.65
CA ARG A 109 -39.38 -0.90 14.48
C ARG A 109 -39.09 -1.16 15.95
N LEU A 110 -39.41 -2.35 16.45
CA LEU A 110 -39.10 -2.77 17.82
C LEU A 110 -37.58 -2.84 18.07
N LEU A 111 -36.80 -3.40 17.14
CA LEU A 111 -35.33 -3.45 17.23
C LEU A 111 -34.73 -2.03 17.28
N MET A 112 -35.26 -1.09 16.50
CA MET A 112 -34.78 0.30 16.49
C MET A 112 -35.13 1.03 17.80
N ALA A 113 -36.33 0.82 18.34
CA ALA A 113 -36.83 1.50 19.54
C ALA A 113 -36.18 1.02 20.85
N THR A 114 -35.82 -0.26 20.94
CA THR A 114 -35.30 -0.89 22.18
C THR A 114 -33.84 -0.57 22.49
N GLY A 115 -33.09 0.06 21.58
CA GLY A 115 -31.68 0.42 21.81
C GLY A 115 -30.72 -0.77 21.91
N SER A 116 -31.13 -1.97 21.49
CA SER A 116 -30.33 -3.20 21.57
C SER A 116 -28.98 -3.09 20.84
N THR A 117 -27.93 -3.78 21.34
CA THR A 117 -26.64 -3.91 20.64
C THR A 117 -26.78 -4.56 19.26
N TYR A 118 -27.80 -5.40 19.06
CA TYR A 118 -28.10 -6.03 17.77
C TYR A 118 -28.56 -5.01 16.71
N ARG A 119 -29.01 -3.82 17.10
CA ARG A 119 -29.36 -2.73 16.19
C ARG A 119 -28.19 -2.33 15.31
N ALA A 120 -27.02 -2.09 15.91
CA ALA A 120 -25.81 -1.72 15.17
C ALA A 120 -25.36 -2.84 14.22
N VAL A 121 -25.48 -4.09 14.67
CA VAL A 121 -25.17 -5.28 13.86
C VAL A 121 -26.09 -5.34 12.63
N TYR A 122 -27.40 -5.16 12.83
CA TYR A 122 -28.36 -5.23 11.75
C TYR A 122 -28.18 -4.07 10.74
N VAL A 123 -28.01 -2.84 11.22
CA VAL A 123 -27.71 -1.66 10.37
C VAL A 123 -26.46 -1.90 9.54
N ARG A 124 -25.40 -2.46 10.13
CA ARG A 124 -24.17 -2.81 9.41
C ARG A 124 -24.41 -3.89 8.35
N GLN A 125 -25.21 -4.90 8.64
CA GLN A 125 -25.57 -5.93 7.67
C GLN A 125 -26.37 -5.36 6.50
N VAL A 126 -27.29 -4.42 6.74
CA VAL A 126 -28.04 -3.71 5.68
C VAL A 126 -27.09 -2.89 4.81
N TYR A 127 -26.15 -2.14 5.42
CA TYR A 127 -25.11 -1.43 4.67
C TYR A 127 -24.26 -2.38 3.80
N ASP A 128 -23.81 -3.50 4.36
CA ASP A 128 -22.99 -4.45 3.62
C ASP A 128 -23.78 -5.13 2.49
N ALA A 129 -25.07 -5.40 2.68
CA ALA A 129 -25.96 -5.91 1.64
C ALA A 129 -26.18 -4.88 0.52
N ALA A 130 -26.48 -3.62 0.88
CA ALA A 130 -26.60 -2.50 -0.06
C ALA A 130 -25.32 -2.30 -0.87
N ARG A 131 -24.16 -2.32 -0.22
CA ARG A 131 -22.88 -2.25 -0.93
C ARG A 131 -22.68 -3.45 -1.84
N ALA A 132 -23.09 -4.65 -1.43
CA ALA A 132 -22.90 -5.87 -2.21
C ALA A 132 -23.75 -5.93 -3.49
N SER A 133 -24.93 -5.30 -3.49
CA SER A 133 -25.81 -5.24 -4.67
C SER A 133 -25.38 -4.20 -5.71
N LEU A 134 -24.50 -3.26 -5.36
CA LEU A 134 -24.00 -2.24 -6.29
C LEU A 134 -22.99 -2.79 -7.31
N PRO A 135 -23.01 -2.28 -8.56
CA PRO A 135 -21.97 -2.57 -9.55
C PRO A 135 -20.59 -2.14 -9.07
N ALA A 136 -19.55 -2.87 -9.47
CA ALA A 136 -18.17 -2.48 -9.14
C ALA A 136 -17.72 -1.24 -9.91
N TYR A 137 -17.16 -0.25 -9.21
CA TYR A 137 -16.52 0.91 -9.80
C TYR A 137 -15.31 0.48 -10.63
N ARG A 138 -15.22 1.01 -11.86
CA ARG A 138 -14.06 0.86 -12.72
C ARG A 138 -13.49 2.25 -12.98
N ALA A 139 -12.28 2.49 -12.48
CA ALA A 139 -11.60 3.76 -12.72
C ALA A 139 -11.50 4.00 -14.24
N PRO A 140 -11.73 5.25 -14.70
CA PRO A 140 -11.46 5.61 -16.07
C PRO A 140 -10.05 5.17 -16.43
N ARG A 141 -9.92 4.39 -17.51
CA ARG A 141 -8.62 3.97 -18.00
C ARG A 141 -7.87 5.24 -18.37
N ARG A 142 -6.82 5.59 -17.62
CA ARG A 142 -5.94 6.71 -17.98
C ARG A 142 -5.57 6.55 -19.45
N ALA A 143 -5.66 7.64 -20.21
CA ALA A 143 -5.15 7.66 -21.57
C ALA A 143 -3.74 7.10 -21.51
N ARG A 144 -3.50 6.03 -22.27
CA ARG A 144 -2.21 5.37 -22.26
C ARG A 144 -1.22 6.39 -22.79
N GLU A 145 -0.39 6.92 -21.91
CA GLU A 145 0.76 7.73 -22.31
C GLU A 145 1.48 6.99 -23.43
N GLU A 146 1.76 7.70 -24.51
CA GLU A 146 2.43 7.16 -25.67
C GLU A 146 3.71 6.50 -25.18
N ARG A 147 3.80 5.17 -25.35
CA ARG A 147 4.93 4.42 -24.80
C ARG A 147 6.19 4.99 -25.46
N ALA A 148 7.14 5.42 -24.63
CA ALA A 148 8.48 5.72 -25.10
C ALA A 148 8.98 4.57 -26.01
N PRO A 149 9.73 4.88 -27.07
CA PRO A 149 10.23 3.87 -27.99
C PRO A 149 10.98 2.78 -27.22
N ALA A 150 10.82 1.53 -27.69
CA ALA A 150 11.45 0.40 -27.04
C ALA A 150 12.97 0.58 -27.06
N ARG A 151 13.61 0.46 -25.88
CA ARG A 151 15.06 0.58 -25.77
C ARG A 151 15.77 -0.48 -26.61
N THR A 152 16.76 -0.05 -27.36
CA THR A 152 17.63 -0.94 -28.13
C THR A 152 18.40 -1.90 -27.21
N SER A 153 18.91 -3.02 -27.74
CA SER A 153 19.73 -3.95 -26.95
C SER A 153 21.00 -3.28 -26.41
N THR A 154 21.58 -2.36 -27.17
CA THR A 154 22.75 -1.57 -26.81
C THR A 154 22.43 -0.60 -25.66
N GLU A 155 21.30 0.10 -25.69
CA GLU A 155 20.83 0.95 -24.59
C GLU A 155 20.58 0.15 -23.31
N ARG A 156 19.97 -1.03 -23.43
CA ARG A 156 19.77 -1.93 -22.29
C ARG A 156 21.09 -2.37 -21.69
N ALA A 157 22.05 -2.81 -22.51
CA ALA A 157 23.38 -3.19 -22.05
C ALA A 157 24.12 -2.02 -21.39
N ARG A 158 24.05 -0.81 -21.96
CA ARG A 158 24.63 0.40 -21.38
C ARG A 158 24.02 0.74 -20.02
N ALA A 159 22.69 0.70 -19.91
CA ALA A 159 21.99 0.93 -18.64
C ALA A 159 22.37 -0.10 -17.57
N THR A 160 22.48 -1.37 -17.95
CA THR A 160 22.92 -2.44 -17.04
C THR A 160 24.34 -2.22 -16.55
N ARG A 161 25.29 -1.90 -17.45
CA ARG A 161 26.68 -1.58 -17.05
C ARG A 161 26.74 -0.35 -16.14
N ALA A 162 25.95 0.68 -16.42
CA ALA A 162 25.87 1.88 -15.58
C ALA A 162 25.37 1.55 -14.17
N ARG A 163 24.32 0.72 -14.04
CA ARG A 163 23.82 0.25 -12.75
C ARG A 163 24.85 -0.58 -11.99
N HIS A 164 25.50 -1.53 -12.66
CA HIS A 164 26.56 -2.32 -12.03
C HIS A 164 27.70 -1.45 -11.52
N ARG A 165 28.16 -0.49 -12.34
CA ARG A 165 29.19 0.45 -11.93
C ARG A 165 28.77 1.34 -10.76
N ALA A 166 27.53 1.79 -10.74
CA ALA A 166 26.99 2.56 -9.61
C ALA A 166 26.97 1.72 -8.32
N ALA A 167 26.60 0.44 -8.40
CA ALA A 167 26.63 -0.48 -7.26
C ALA A 167 28.06 -0.76 -6.75
N GLU A 168 29.03 -0.97 -7.66
CA GLU A 168 30.45 -1.12 -7.29
C GLU A 168 30.97 0.14 -6.57
N VAL A 169 30.64 1.32 -7.07
CA VAL A 169 31.02 2.61 -6.47
C VAL A 169 30.38 2.78 -5.10
N GLY A 170 29.08 2.51 -4.98
CA GLY A 170 28.34 2.57 -3.72
C GLY A 170 28.96 1.65 -2.67
N SER A 171 29.21 0.39 -3.03
CA SER A 171 29.81 -0.62 -2.15
C SER A 171 31.21 -0.23 -1.68
N ALA A 172 32.08 0.18 -2.61
CA ALA A 172 33.44 0.62 -2.28
C ALA A 172 33.43 1.82 -1.32
N ARG A 173 32.55 2.80 -1.56
CA ARG A 173 32.44 3.99 -0.72
C ARG A 173 31.90 3.66 0.67
N SER A 174 30.80 2.91 0.75
CA SER A 174 30.21 2.50 2.02
C SER A 174 31.21 1.72 2.88
N TRP A 175 31.90 0.75 2.29
CA TRP A 175 32.92 -0.02 3.01
C TRP A 175 34.08 0.85 3.50
N LEU A 176 34.58 1.77 2.68
CA LEU A 176 35.65 2.70 3.08
C LEU A 176 35.22 3.62 4.22
N LEU A 177 33.97 4.10 4.22
CA LEU A 177 33.45 4.93 5.31
C LEU A 177 33.27 4.11 6.60
N MET A 178 32.75 2.89 6.51
CA MET A 178 32.69 1.97 7.66
C MET A 178 34.07 1.70 8.25
N LEU A 179 35.08 1.46 7.40
CA LEU A 179 36.47 1.24 7.83
C LEU A 179 37.04 2.44 8.60
N LEU A 180 36.63 3.66 8.25
CA LEU A 180 37.08 4.91 8.88
C LEU A 180 36.30 5.25 10.16
N ASP A 181 35.04 4.83 10.23
CA ASP A 181 34.17 5.04 11.39
C ASP A 181 34.41 3.95 12.48
N ASP A 182 35.09 2.85 12.16
CA ASP A 182 35.50 1.81 13.10
C ASP A 182 36.69 2.28 13.98
N GLU A 183 36.45 2.54 15.26
CA GLU A 183 37.46 3.04 16.22
C GLU A 183 38.59 2.03 16.51
N GLU A 184 38.32 0.74 16.29
CA GLU A 184 39.28 -0.35 16.49
C GLU A 184 40.13 -0.62 15.24
N SER A 185 39.76 -0.02 14.11
CA SER A 185 40.45 -0.14 12.83
C SER A 185 41.87 0.43 12.85
N ALA A 186 42.73 -0.16 12.02
CA ALA A 186 44.05 0.40 11.70
C ALA A 186 43.97 1.71 10.89
N ALA A 187 42.77 2.16 10.48
CA ALA A 187 42.55 3.35 9.66
C ALA A 187 42.43 4.65 10.49
N ARG A 188 43.35 4.88 11.44
CA ARG A 188 43.44 6.16 12.17
C ARG A 188 44.12 7.24 11.32
N PRO A 189 43.77 8.53 11.49
CA PRO A 189 44.43 9.64 10.80
C PRO A 189 45.96 9.57 10.88
N GLY A 190 46.63 9.73 9.74
CA GLY A 190 48.08 9.66 9.59
C GLY A 190 48.64 8.24 9.36
N ASN A 191 47.86 7.19 9.61
CA ASN A 191 48.30 5.81 9.33
C ASN A 191 48.48 5.57 7.83
N ARG A 192 49.35 4.61 7.51
CA ARG A 192 49.64 4.21 6.13
C ARG A 192 49.01 2.86 5.83
N LEU A 193 48.15 2.81 4.82
CA LEU A 193 47.54 1.56 4.34
C LEU A 193 48.11 1.19 2.98
N ASP A 194 48.55 -0.06 2.81
CA ASP A 194 48.92 -0.59 1.51
C ASP A 194 47.68 -0.71 0.61
N ALA A 195 47.76 -0.14 -0.60
CA ALA A 195 46.60 -0.10 -1.50
C ALA A 195 46.15 -1.50 -1.94
N ALA A 196 47.08 -2.43 -2.16
CA ALA A 196 46.74 -3.77 -2.61
C ALA A 196 46.09 -4.59 -1.48
N SER A 197 46.64 -4.51 -0.26
CA SER A 197 46.03 -5.10 0.93
C SER A 197 44.66 -4.50 1.21
N LEU A 198 44.52 -3.17 1.12
CA LEU A 198 43.25 -2.48 1.32
C LEU A 198 42.17 -2.96 0.35
N TYR A 199 42.50 -3.12 -0.94
CA TYR A 199 41.57 -3.70 -1.91
C TYR A 199 41.23 -5.16 -1.60
N ALA A 200 42.21 -5.97 -1.21
CA ALA A 200 41.97 -7.38 -0.90
C ALA A 200 41.01 -7.53 0.29
N SER A 201 41.21 -6.75 1.36
CA SER A 201 40.30 -6.69 2.50
C SER A 201 38.90 -6.24 2.08
N ALA A 202 38.79 -5.16 1.30
CA ALA A 202 37.50 -4.66 0.83
C ALA A 202 36.75 -5.69 -0.02
N ALA A 203 37.44 -6.35 -0.95
CA ALA A 203 36.85 -7.36 -1.81
C ALA A 203 36.32 -8.54 -1.00
N SER A 204 37.10 -9.05 -0.03
CA SER A 204 36.70 -10.15 0.85
C SER A 204 35.47 -9.78 1.69
N SER A 205 35.48 -8.62 2.37
CA SER A 205 34.35 -8.22 3.21
C SER A 205 33.09 -7.92 2.40
N ILE A 206 33.21 -7.28 1.23
CA ILE A 206 32.06 -7.00 0.38
C ILE A 206 31.48 -8.29 -0.21
N GLU A 207 32.32 -9.27 -0.55
CA GLU A 207 31.87 -10.59 -1.01
C GLU A 207 31.05 -11.32 0.07
N GLU A 208 31.45 -11.23 1.34
CA GLU A 208 30.67 -11.74 2.47
C GLU A 208 29.30 -11.07 2.57
N TYR A 209 29.23 -9.73 2.43
CA TYR A 209 27.96 -8.99 2.41
C TYR A 209 27.08 -9.25 1.16
N GLU A 210 27.68 -9.59 0.01
CA GLU A 210 26.95 -9.95 -1.21
C GLU A 210 26.31 -11.35 -1.10
N GLY A 211 26.92 -12.26 -0.33
CA GLY A 211 26.42 -13.61 -0.05
C GLY A 211 25.36 -13.69 1.04
N ASP A 212 25.46 -12.87 2.09
CA ASP A 212 24.48 -12.77 3.18
C ASP A 212 23.28 -11.88 2.79
N LEU A 213 22.57 -12.29 1.73
CA LEU A 213 21.21 -11.80 1.45
C LEU A 213 20.29 -12.21 2.61
N LEU A 214 20.38 -11.50 3.73
CA LEU A 214 19.26 -11.35 4.63
C LEU A 214 18.12 -10.75 3.80
N ASP A 215 17.01 -11.50 3.70
CA ASP A 215 15.74 -11.09 3.10
C ASP A 215 15.16 -9.78 3.72
N ASP A 216 15.88 -9.18 4.68
CA ASP A 216 15.54 -7.97 5.43
C ASP A 216 16.44 -6.76 5.10
N ALA A 217 17.25 -6.80 4.03
CA ALA A 217 17.90 -5.58 3.55
C ALA A 217 16.80 -4.58 3.16
N ASP A 218 16.58 -3.57 4.03
CA ASP A 218 15.67 -2.44 3.82
C ASP A 218 15.65 -2.05 2.34
N GLU A 219 14.47 -1.83 1.76
CA GLU A 219 14.30 -1.50 0.33
C GLU A 219 15.18 -0.32 -0.14
N ASP A 220 15.72 0.46 0.80
CA ASP A 220 16.53 1.65 0.62
C ASP A 220 18.07 1.45 0.73
N GLY A 221 18.56 0.25 1.08
CA GLY A 221 19.99 -0.03 1.21
C GLY A 221 20.72 -0.24 -0.14
N PRO A 222 22.00 0.18 -0.28
CA PRO A 222 22.76 -0.12 -1.50
C PRO A 222 23.03 -1.62 -1.60
N ARG A 223 22.68 -2.23 -2.74
CA ARG A 223 23.04 -3.63 -3.01
C ARG A 223 24.56 -3.76 -3.07
N TRP A 224 25.13 -4.51 -2.13
CA TRP A 224 26.55 -4.80 -2.09
C TRP A 224 27.00 -5.53 -3.37
N ARG A 225 28.14 -5.09 -3.90
CA ARG A 225 28.76 -5.64 -5.10
C ARG A 225 30.26 -5.45 -5.04
N VAL A 226 31.01 -6.54 -5.21
CA VAL A 226 32.48 -6.47 -5.21
C VAL A 226 32.98 -5.52 -6.32
N PRO A 227 33.68 -4.42 -5.97
CA PRO A 227 34.18 -3.47 -6.96
C PRO A 227 35.37 -4.02 -7.72
N GLY A 228 35.49 -3.72 -9.02
CA GLY A 228 36.74 -3.96 -9.73
C GLY A 228 37.86 -3.05 -9.21
N LYS A 229 39.13 -3.51 -9.25
CA LYS A 229 40.33 -2.77 -8.79
C LYS A 229 40.34 -1.29 -9.22
N ARG A 230 40.04 -1.02 -10.50
CA ARG A 230 40.04 0.35 -11.04
C ARG A 230 38.96 1.21 -10.38
N THR A 231 37.74 0.69 -10.25
CA THR A 231 36.62 1.38 -9.59
C THR A 231 36.95 1.65 -8.14
N PHE A 232 37.41 0.62 -7.41
CA PHE A 232 37.80 0.74 -6.01
C PHE A 232 38.85 1.82 -5.79
N TYR A 233 39.95 1.80 -6.53
CA TYR A 233 41.01 2.80 -6.35
C TYR A 233 40.57 4.21 -6.72
N ALA A 234 39.70 4.38 -7.72
CA ALA A 234 39.16 5.71 -8.03
C ALA A 234 38.28 6.26 -6.88
N VAL A 235 37.49 5.39 -6.25
CA VAL A 235 36.69 5.76 -5.07
C VAL A 235 37.58 6.00 -3.85
N ALA A 236 38.60 5.17 -3.62
CA ALA A 236 39.55 5.34 -2.53
C ALA A 236 40.38 6.62 -2.69
N ASP A 237 40.86 6.94 -3.89
CA ASP A 237 41.57 8.19 -4.18
C ASP A 237 40.67 9.42 -3.91
N HIS A 238 39.34 9.29 -4.06
CA HIS A 238 38.38 10.35 -3.71
C HIS A 238 38.15 10.46 -2.20
N VAL A 239 37.92 9.34 -1.51
CA VAL A 239 37.57 9.30 -0.07
C VAL A 239 38.78 9.57 0.83
N LEU A 240 39.90 8.91 0.54
CA LEU A 240 41.13 8.94 1.35
C LEU A 240 42.17 9.95 0.81
N GLY A 241 41.95 10.51 -0.37
CA GLY A 241 42.93 11.29 -1.10
C GLY A 241 43.87 10.43 -1.95
N ALA A 242 44.66 11.09 -2.81
CA ALA A 242 45.49 10.41 -3.79
C ALA A 242 46.57 9.52 -3.15
N ARG A 243 46.65 8.26 -3.60
CA ARG A 243 47.71 7.34 -3.18
C ARG A 243 49.12 7.85 -3.52
N THR A 244 50.04 7.65 -2.60
CA THR A 244 51.47 7.98 -2.76
C THR A 244 52.26 6.75 -3.22
N ARG A 245 53.16 6.93 -4.19
CA ARG A 245 54.05 5.86 -4.68
C ARG A 245 55.32 5.81 -3.83
N THR A 246 55.67 4.60 -3.39
CA THR A 246 56.96 4.29 -2.76
C THR A 246 57.77 3.33 -3.65
N ALA A 247 58.99 2.98 -3.23
CA ALA A 247 59.83 2.02 -3.93
C ALA A 247 59.21 0.60 -4.01
N ARG A 248 58.35 0.23 -3.06
CA ARG A 248 57.79 -1.13 -2.94
C ARG A 248 56.29 -1.22 -3.24
N ALA A 249 55.54 -0.14 -3.00
CA ALA A 249 54.08 -0.18 -3.03
C ALA A 249 53.44 1.19 -3.29
N ARG A 250 52.12 1.20 -3.49
CA ARG A 250 51.29 2.41 -3.43
C ARG A 250 50.54 2.41 -2.10
N LEU A 251 50.62 3.51 -1.37
CA LEU A 251 50.06 3.63 -0.03
C LEU A 251 49.03 4.76 0.03
N TYR A 252 48.01 4.62 0.85
CA TYR A 252 47.17 5.72 1.31
C TYR A 252 47.66 6.22 2.66
N ILE A 253 47.59 7.52 2.87
CA ILE A 253 47.76 8.14 4.19
C ILE A 253 46.37 8.56 4.63
N ILE A 254 45.89 8.02 5.74
CA ILE A 254 44.52 8.28 6.18
C ILE A 254 44.37 9.76 6.55
N PRO A 255 43.42 10.48 5.94
CA PRO A 255 43.23 11.89 6.24
C PRO A 255 42.62 12.08 7.64
N ALA A 256 42.82 13.26 8.24
CA ALA A 256 42.11 13.64 9.45
C ALA A 256 40.61 13.79 9.21
N GLU A 257 40.24 14.28 8.02
CA GLU A 257 38.86 14.44 7.59
C GLU A 257 38.69 13.76 6.23
N PRO A 258 38.01 12.61 6.14
CA PRO A 258 37.78 11.92 4.88
C PRO A 258 36.74 12.67 4.04
N ASN A 259 36.87 12.58 2.72
CA ASN A 259 35.89 13.15 1.82
C ASN A 259 34.60 12.32 1.84
N ARG A 260 33.54 12.88 2.44
CA ARG A 260 32.22 12.26 2.51
C ARG A 260 31.28 12.72 1.39
N ASP A 261 31.73 13.53 0.44
CA ASP A 261 30.87 13.96 -0.67
C ASP A 261 30.48 12.78 -1.58
N PRO A 262 29.33 12.87 -2.28
CA PRO A 262 28.94 11.85 -3.24
C PRO A 262 29.99 11.73 -4.35
N PHE A 263 30.47 10.50 -4.58
CA PHE A 263 31.37 10.22 -5.69
C PHE A 263 30.58 10.30 -7.01
N VAL A 264 30.80 11.38 -7.76
CA VAL A 264 30.23 11.52 -9.10
C VAL A 264 31.06 10.64 -10.03
N VAL A 265 30.47 9.55 -10.52
CA VAL A 265 31.12 8.71 -11.53
C VAL A 265 31.33 9.58 -12.77
N PRO A 266 32.57 9.88 -13.18
CA PRO A 266 32.79 10.67 -14.38
C PRO A 266 32.13 9.94 -15.54
N ALA A 267 31.34 10.69 -16.32
CA ALA A 267 30.69 10.17 -17.51
C ALA A 267 31.74 9.43 -18.35
N ASP A 268 31.40 8.21 -18.79
CA ASP A 268 32.34 7.34 -19.49
C ASP A 268 32.94 8.12 -20.68
N PRO A 269 34.27 8.40 -20.69
CA PRO A 269 34.89 9.23 -21.73
C PRO A 269 34.84 8.58 -23.12
N THR A 270 34.42 7.32 -23.19
CA THR A 270 34.13 6.63 -24.46
C THR A 270 32.79 7.02 -25.07
N THR A 271 31.96 7.79 -24.36
CA THR A 271 30.82 8.48 -24.95
C THR A 271 31.35 9.65 -25.77
N ARG A 272 31.92 9.36 -26.95
CA ARG A 272 32.02 10.38 -28.00
C ARG A 272 30.58 10.73 -28.34
N GLU A 273 30.18 11.95 -28.02
CA GLU A 273 29.01 12.54 -28.65
C GLU A 273 29.30 12.49 -30.16
N ASP A 274 28.56 11.64 -30.88
CA ASP A 274 28.60 11.68 -32.34
C ASP A 274 28.22 13.12 -32.72
N PRO A 275 29.10 13.86 -33.44
CA PRO A 275 28.75 15.20 -33.88
C PRO A 275 27.50 15.07 -34.74
N ALA A 276 26.45 15.77 -34.32
CA ALA A 276 25.15 15.77 -34.98
C ALA A 276 25.31 15.87 -36.50
N SER A 277 24.77 14.88 -37.21
CA SER A 277 24.57 14.90 -38.66
C SER A 277 23.26 15.61 -39.01
#